data_AF-A0A1Y1N6K0-F1
#
_entry.id   AF-A0A1Y1N6K0-F1
#
_cell.length_a   1.000
_cell.length_b   1.000
_cell.length_c   1.000
_cell.angle_alpha   90.00
_cell.angle_beta   90.00
_cell.angle_gamma   90.00
#
_symmetry.space_group_name_H-M   'P 1'
#
loop_
_entity.id
_entity.type
_entity.pdbx_description
1 polymer ?
#
loop_
_entity_poly.entity_id
_entity_poly.type
_entity_poly.pdbx_seq_one_letter_code
_entity_poly.pdbx_strand_id
1 'polypeptide(L)'
;MPSVVLCLFLVMCALPQILSLEFPKHFESQEIRNCETEVNPDKNYNFLDENLVIKNDPRARSFVGCVFRKYKMIHGGEFVKDTTIDYLVEKTVPFFKPHEKDPRHLAEEAFELCKGVKGAGIGERAVNFSNCVNAHFKA
;
A
#
# COMPACT_ATOMS: atom_id res chain seq x y z
N MET A 1 37.98 38.16 -16.62
CA MET A 1 37.03 37.11 -17.02
C MET A 1 36.73 36.20 -15.81
N PRO A 2 35.73 36.51 -14.96
CA PRO A 2 35.35 35.62 -13.86
C PRO A 2 33.86 35.23 -13.92
N SER A 3 33.23 35.21 -15.10
CA SER A 3 31.78 34.96 -15.22
C SER A 3 31.41 33.50 -15.49
N VAL A 4 32.39 32.60 -15.63
CA VAL A 4 32.13 31.20 -16.02
C VAL A 4 31.97 30.27 -14.80
N VAL A 5 32.47 30.68 -13.63
CA VAL A 5 32.47 29.83 -12.42
C VAL A 5 31.13 29.84 -11.68
N LEU A 6 30.27 30.85 -11.91
CA LEU A 6 29.00 30.99 -11.19
C LEU A 6 27.87 30.09 -11.74
N CYS A 7 27.96 29.66 -13.01
CA CYS A 7 26.91 28.82 -13.63
C CYS A 7 26.94 27.36 -13.18
N LEU A 8 28.08 26.85 -12.68
CA LEU A 8 28.20 25.46 -12.22
C LEU A 8 27.56 25.20 -10.84
N PHE A 9 27.37 26.23 -10.03
CA PHE A 9 26.68 26.10 -8.73
C PHE A 9 25.16 26.06 -8.84
N LEU A 10 24.57 26.64 -9.90
CA LEU A 10 23.11 26.60 -10.11
C LEU A 10 22.62 25.24 -10.62
N VAL A 11 23.50 24.43 -11.24
CA VAL A 11 23.14 23.10 -11.77
C VAL A 11 23.10 22.03 -10.67
N MET A 12 23.76 22.22 -9.52
CA MET A 12 23.69 21.27 -8.40
C MET A 12 22.48 21.47 -7.46
N CYS A 13 21.70 22.54 -7.63
CA CYS A 13 20.40 22.70 -6.97
C CYS A 13 19.25 22.00 -7.71
N ALA A 14 19.51 21.41 -8.89
CA ALA A 14 18.63 20.40 -9.48
C ALA A 14 18.84 19.07 -8.74
N LEU A 15 18.64 19.11 -7.42
CA LEU A 15 18.49 17.92 -6.59
C LEU A 15 17.46 17.02 -7.28
N PRO A 16 17.71 15.70 -7.38
CA PRO A 16 16.70 14.79 -7.86
C PRO A 16 15.45 15.06 -7.03
N GLN A 17 14.38 15.48 -7.69
CA GLN A 17 13.06 15.43 -7.08
C GLN A 17 12.92 13.97 -6.68
N ILE A 18 13.11 13.67 -5.39
CA ILE A 18 12.74 12.38 -4.83
C ILE A 18 11.25 12.34 -5.14
N LEU A 19 10.90 11.63 -6.21
CA LEU A 19 9.54 11.28 -6.57
C LEU A 19 9.06 10.38 -5.44
N SER A 20 8.73 10.99 -4.30
CA SER A 20 8.03 10.32 -3.23
C SER A 20 6.66 10.06 -3.80
N LEU A 21 6.37 8.79 -4.07
CA LEU A 21 5.05 8.39 -4.50
C LEU A 21 4.05 8.84 -3.41
N GLU A 22 3.07 9.66 -3.78
CA GLU A 22 2.01 10.03 -2.85
C GLU A 22 1.13 8.83 -2.56
N PHE A 23 0.74 8.65 -1.30
CA PHE A 23 -0.22 7.60 -0.94
C PHE A 23 -1.60 7.94 -1.52
N PRO A 24 -2.33 6.98 -2.12
CA PRO A 24 -3.58 7.33 -2.78
C PRO A 24 -4.64 7.77 -1.78
N LYS A 25 -5.19 8.98 -1.97
CA LYS A 25 -6.20 9.60 -1.08
C LYS A 25 -7.40 8.71 -0.78
N HIS A 26 -7.75 7.82 -1.70
CA HIS A 26 -8.86 6.88 -1.55
C HIS A 26 -8.72 5.98 -0.30
N PHE A 27 -7.48 5.62 0.05
CA PHE A 27 -7.21 4.78 1.21
C PHE A 27 -7.17 5.58 2.52
N GLU A 28 -7.13 6.91 2.49
CA GLU A 28 -7.06 7.71 3.70
C GLU A 28 -8.21 7.41 4.66
N SER A 29 -7.86 7.14 5.92
CA SER A 29 -8.77 6.90 7.02
C SER A 29 -8.09 7.23 8.35
N GLN A 30 -8.84 7.24 9.45
CA GLN A 30 -8.24 7.47 10.76
C GLN A 30 -7.31 6.32 11.15
N GLU A 31 -7.67 5.09 10.80
CA GLU A 31 -6.88 3.88 11.04
C GLU A 31 -5.54 3.94 10.29
N ILE A 32 -5.57 4.36 9.02
CA ILE A 32 -4.33 4.52 8.23
C ILE A 32 -3.47 5.65 8.80
N ARG A 33 -4.04 6.82 9.12
CA ARG A 33 -3.29 7.92 9.75
C ARG A 33 -2.65 7.52 11.08
N ASN A 34 -3.34 6.72 11.87
CA ASN A 34 -2.77 6.16 13.10
C ASN A 34 -1.58 5.26 12.80
N CYS A 35 -1.68 4.39 11.79
CA CYS A 35 -0.55 3.55 11.36
C CYS A 35 0.61 4.37 10.76
N GLU A 36 0.34 5.43 10.01
CA GLU A 36 1.39 6.37 9.56
C GLU A 36 2.13 6.93 10.77
N THR A 37 1.41 7.40 11.78
CA THR A 37 2.02 8.01 12.97
C THR A 37 2.80 6.99 13.80
N GLU A 38 2.29 5.76 13.92
CA GLU A 38 2.91 4.70 14.72
C GLU A 38 4.14 4.07 14.07
N VAL A 39 4.12 3.85 12.75
CA VAL A 39 5.14 3.02 12.06
C VAL A 39 5.70 3.60 10.77
N ASN A 40 5.20 4.73 10.26
CA ASN A 40 5.77 5.45 9.11
C ASN A 40 5.71 6.99 9.30
N PRO A 41 6.31 7.54 10.37
CA PRO A 41 6.12 8.93 10.78
C PRO A 41 6.61 9.94 9.73
N ASP A 42 7.59 9.56 8.91
CA ASP A 42 8.13 10.36 7.82
C ASP A 42 7.23 10.35 6.57
N LYS A 43 6.12 9.59 6.58
CA LYS A 43 5.18 9.43 5.46
C LYS A 43 5.87 9.10 4.14
N ASN A 44 6.91 8.27 4.22
CA ASN A 44 7.68 7.84 3.08
C ASN A 44 7.08 6.54 2.53
N TYR A 45 6.44 6.62 1.36
CA TYR A 45 5.82 5.47 0.69
C TYR A 45 6.67 4.94 -0.46
N ASN A 46 7.99 5.17 -0.47
CA ASN A 46 8.90 4.62 -1.51
C ASN A 46 8.94 3.08 -1.54
N PHE A 47 8.30 2.43 -0.57
CA PHE A 47 8.01 1.00 -0.61
C PHE A 47 6.85 0.63 -1.55
N LEU A 48 6.13 1.59 -2.11
CA LEU A 48 5.25 1.39 -3.26
C LEU A 48 6.07 1.67 -4.54
N ASP A 49 5.86 0.87 -5.58
CA ASP A 49 6.31 1.22 -6.93
C ASP A 49 5.22 1.98 -7.70
N GLU A 50 5.55 2.40 -8.92
CA GLU A 50 4.64 3.06 -9.86
C GLU A 50 3.41 2.20 -10.23
N ASN A 51 3.52 0.89 -10.06
CA ASN A 51 2.44 -0.08 -10.24
C ASN A 51 1.77 -0.44 -8.91
N LEU A 52 1.94 0.36 -7.85
CA LEU A 52 1.34 0.12 -6.53
C LEU A 52 1.62 -1.29 -5.98
N VAL A 53 2.69 -1.93 -6.45
CA VAL A 53 3.23 -3.15 -5.86
C VAL A 53 3.99 -2.72 -4.62
N ILE A 54 3.67 -3.36 -3.51
CA ILE A 54 4.30 -3.14 -2.23
C ILE A 54 5.61 -3.93 -2.24
N LYS A 55 6.73 -3.21 -2.34
CA LYS A 55 8.09 -3.74 -2.29
C LYS A 55 8.31 -4.46 -0.96
N ASN A 56 9.22 -5.42 -1.00
CA ASN A 56 9.62 -6.16 0.19
C ASN A 56 10.51 -5.31 1.11
N ASP A 57 9.89 -4.39 1.87
CA ASP A 57 10.53 -3.43 2.77
C ASP A 57 10.02 -3.66 4.22
N PRO A 58 10.89 -3.68 5.25
CA PRO A 58 10.46 -3.80 6.65
C PRO A 58 9.41 -2.77 7.08
N ARG A 59 9.49 -1.53 6.59
CA ARG A 59 8.50 -0.47 6.86
C ARG A 59 7.16 -0.80 6.21
N ALA A 60 7.16 -1.34 4.99
CA ALA A 60 5.93 -1.77 4.34
C ALA A 60 5.24 -2.88 5.14
N ARG A 61 6.00 -3.89 5.59
CA ARG A 61 5.49 -4.97 6.44
C ARG A 61 4.90 -4.44 7.74
N SER A 62 5.56 -3.48 8.38
CA SER A 62 5.07 -2.83 9.60
C SER A 62 3.81 -2.02 9.36
N PHE A 63 3.79 -1.21 8.29
CA PHE A 63 2.67 -0.35 7.93
C PHE A 63 1.43 -1.14 7.52
N VAL A 64 1.56 -2.03 6.53
CA VAL A 64 0.45 -2.88 6.06
C VAL A 64 -0.02 -3.80 7.18
N GLY A 65 0.89 -4.38 7.95
CA GLY A 65 0.54 -5.17 9.13
C GLY A 65 -0.22 -4.37 10.19
N CYS A 66 0.11 -3.09 10.39
CA CYS A 66 -0.65 -2.20 11.27
C CYS A 66 -2.06 -1.99 10.74
N VAL A 67 -2.21 -1.67 9.44
CA VAL A 67 -3.52 -1.46 8.81
C VAL A 67 -4.42 -2.69 8.99
N PHE A 68 -3.90 -3.88 8.68
CA PHE A 68 -4.65 -5.13 8.87
C PHE A 68 -5.09 -5.35 10.31
N ARG A 69 -4.27 -5.00 11.30
CA ARG A 69 -4.65 -5.09 12.72
C ARG A 69 -5.70 -4.06 13.12
N LYS A 70 -5.55 -2.79 12.73
CA LYS A 70 -6.51 -1.71 13.08
C LYS A 70 -7.90 -1.98 12.49
N TYR A 71 -7.95 -2.51 11.27
CA TYR A 71 -9.19 -2.94 10.63
C TYR A 71 -9.66 -4.32 11.09
N LYS A 72 -8.98 -5.01 12.01
CA LYS A 72 -9.32 -6.36 12.48
C LYS A 72 -9.42 -7.41 11.37
N MET A 73 -8.70 -7.21 10.26
CA MET A 73 -8.61 -8.16 9.14
C MET A 73 -7.75 -9.37 9.46
N ILE A 74 -7.01 -9.36 10.58
CA ILE A 74 -6.22 -10.50 11.04
C ILE A 74 -6.45 -10.76 12.52
N HIS A 75 -6.69 -12.02 12.88
CA HIS A 75 -6.86 -12.48 14.26
C HIS A 75 -6.21 -13.85 14.44
N GLY A 76 -5.43 -14.04 15.52
CA GLY A 76 -4.72 -15.30 15.76
C GLY A 76 -3.72 -15.70 14.66
N GLY A 77 -3.30 -14.76 13.80
CA GLY A 77 -2.42 -15.02 12.66
C GLY A 77 -3.14 -15.32 11.34
N GLU A 78 -4.48 -15.46 11.35
CA GLU A 78 -5.30 -15.76 10.18
C GLU A 78 -6.14 -14.57 9.73
N PHE A 79 -6.42 -14.52 8.41
CA PHE A 79 -7.31 -13.50 7.86
C PHE A 79 -8.76 -13.71 8.31
N VAL A 80 -9.40 -12.64 8.76
CA VAL A 80 -10.83 -12.62 9.08
C VAL A 80 -11.58 -12.36 7.77
N LYS A 81 -12.23 -13.39 7.23
CA LYS A 81 -12.84 -13.36 5.88
C LYS A 81 -13.74 -12.15 5.66
N ASP A 82 -14.80 -12.02 6.45
CA ASP A 82 -15.82 -10.99 6.22
C ASP A 82 -15.23 -9.59 6.33
N THR A 83 -14.47 -9.31 7.38
CA THR A 83 -13.82 -8.00 7.57
C THR A 83 -12.80 -7.66 6.49
N THR A 84 -12.10 -8.68 5.96
CA THR A 84 -11.18 -8.47 4.83
C THR A 84 -11.95 -8.16 3.55
N ILE A 85 -13.01 -8.92 3.26
CA ILE A 85 -13.87 -8.67 2.09
C ILE A 85 -14.50 -7.28 2.18
N ASP A 86 -15.02 -6.88 3.34
CA ASP A 86 -15.60 -5.56 3.56
C ASP A 86 -14.60 -4.45 3.24
N TYR A 87 -13.35 -4.58 3.70
CA TYR A 87 -12.29 -3.63 3.36
C TYR A 87 -12.00 -3.60 1.85
N LEU A 88 -11.97 -4.77 1.19
CA LEU A 88 -11.77 -4.83 -0.26
C LEU A 88 -12.91 -4.12 -1.01
N VAL A 89 -14.17 -4.36 -0.63
CA VAL A 89 -15.35 -3.72 -1.22
C VAL A 89 -15.34 -2.21 -1.02
N GLU A 90 -14.98 -1.74 0.18
CA GLU A 90 -15.04 -0.31 0.51
C GLU A 90 -13.87 0.50 -0.05
N LYS A 91 -12.68 -0.10 -0.13
CA LYS A 91 -11.43 0.63 -0.41
C LYS A 91 -10.69 0.16 -1.65
N THR A 92 -10.65 -1.15 -1.89
CA THR A 92 -9.71 -1.69 -2.89
C THR A 92 -10.37 -1.83 -4.26
N VAL A 93 -11.58 -2.39 -4.32
CA VAL A 93 -12.35 -2.52 -5.56
C VAL A 93 -12.68 -1.16 -6.17
N PRO A 94 -13.21 -0.16 -5.44
CA PRO A 94 -13.54 1.14 -6.04
C PRO A 94 -12.31 1.89 -6.55
N PHE A 95 -11.13 1.59 -5.99
CA PHE A 95 -9.87 2.18 -6.45
C PHE A 95 -9.38 1.57 -7.77
N PHE A 96 -9.39 0.24 -7.91
CA PHE A 96 -8.86 -0.43 -9.11
C PHE A 96 -9.90 -0.64 -10.21
N LYS A 97 -11.16 -0.87 -9.86
CA LYS A 97 -12.29 -1.14 -10.77
C LYS A 97 -13.51 -0.28 -10.39
N PRO A 98 -13.45 1.06 -10.56
CA PRO A 98 -14.49 2.01 -10.09
C PRO A 98 -15.88 1.83 -10.71
N HIS A 99 -16.01 1.02 -11.76
CA HIS A 99 -17.26 0.75 -12.47
C HIS A 99 -17.73 -0.71 -12.32
N GLU A 100 -17.15 -1.46 -11.38
CA GLU A 100 -17.58 -2.82 -11.07
C GLU A 100 -19.06 -2.82 -10.62
N LYS A 101 -19.86 -3.72 -11.22
CA LYS A 101 -21.30 -3.83 -10.94
C LYS A 101 -21.56 -4.66 -9.71
N ASP A 102 -20.69 -5.63 -9.42
CA ASP A 102 -20.75 -6.46 -8.22
C ASP A 102 -19.41 -6.44 -7.48
N PRO A 103 -19.12 -5.36 -6.73
CA PRO A 103 -17.84 -5.22 -6.04
C PRO A 103 -17.64 -6.26 -4.95
N ARG A 104 -18.73 -6.79 -4.39
CA ARG A 104 -18.66 -7.85 -3.37
C ARG A 104 -18.23 -9.17 -3.98
N HIS A 105 -18.83 -9.58 -5.10
CA HIS A 105 -18.41 -10.80 -5.78
C HIS A 105 -16.93 -10.76 -6.17
N LEU A 106 -16.48 -9.64 -6.74
CA LEU A 106 -15.07 -9.44 -7.12
C LEU A 106 -14.12 -9.47 -5.90
N ALA A 107 -14.53 -8.88 -4.77
CA ALA A 107 -13.76 -8.93 -3.53
C ALA A 107 -13.69 -10.35 -2.93
N GLU A 108 -14.78 -11.11 -3.00
CA GLU A 108 -14.83 -12.51 -2.57
C GLU A 108 -13.91 -13.40 -3.42
N GLU A 109 -13.93 -13.24 -4.74
CA GLU A 109 -13.02 -13.93 -5.66
C GLU A 109 -11.55 -13.64 -5.31
N ALA A 110 -11.21 -12.36 -5.16
CA ALA A 110 -9.85 -11.95 -4.79
C ALA A 110 -9.42 -12.51 -3.43
N PHE A 111 -10.32 -12.51 -2.44
CA PHE A 111 -10.03 -13.09 -1.12
C PHE A 111 -9.76 -14.60 -1.24
N GLU A 112 -10.62 -15.35 -1.92
CA GLU A 112 -10.46 -16.80 -2.06
C GLU A 112 -9.18 -17.16 -2.81
N LEU A 113 -8.81 -16.38 -3.83
CA LEU A 113 -7.56 -16.53 -4.57
C LEU A 113 -6.33 -16.25 -3.69
N CYS A 114 -6.38 -15.22 -2.85
CA CYS A 114 -5.20 -14.69 -2.17
C CYS A 114 -5.06 -15.13 -0.70
N LYS A 115 -6.10 -15.67 -0.05
CA LYS A 115 -6.06 -16.02 1.40
C LYS A 115 -4.94 -16.99 1.79
N GLY A 116 -4.48 -17.81 0.84
CA GLY A 116 -3.44 -18.83 1.02
C GLY A 116 -1.99 -18.33 0.88
N VAL A 117 -1.77 -17.03 0.62
CA VAL A 117 -0.41 -16.49 0.52
C VAL A 117 0.38 -16.71 1.82
N LYS A 118 1.66 -17.05 1.67
CA LYS A 118 2.58 -17.29 2.79
C LYS A 118 3.42 -16.05 3.10
N GLY A 119 3.97 -15.98 4.31
CA GLY A 119 4.95 -14.98 4.73
C GLY A 119 5.64 -15.42 6.02
N ALA A 120 6.83 -14.92 6.32
CA ALA A 120 7.58 -15.28 7.54
C ALA A 120 6.94 -14.69 8.82
N GLY A 121 6.01 -13.74 8.68
CA GLY A 121 5.20 -13.20 9.77
C GLY A 121 3.99 -12.43 9.25
N ILE A 122 3.16 -11.91 10.17
CA ILE A 122 1.89 -11.23 9.86
C ILE A 122 2.08 -10.08 8.86
N GLY A 123 3.09 -9.23 9.06
CA GLY A 123 3.32 -8.08 8.18
C GLY A 123 3.69 -8.48 6.75
N GLU A 124 4.53 -9.50 6.59
CA GLU A 124 4.90 -10.01 5.26
C GLU A 124 3.74 -10.75 4.59
N ARG A 125 2.98 -11.56 5.35
CA ARG A 125 1.77 -12.21 4.84
C ARG A 125 0.74 -11.18 4.36
N ALA A 126 0.56 -10.09 5.09
CA ALA A 126 -0.36 -9.00 4.71
C ALA A 126 0.11 -8.27 3.44
N VAL A 127 1.42 -7.95 3.32
CA VAL A 127 2.00 -7.39 2.09
C VAL A 127 1.78 -8.32 0.89
N ASN A 128 2.05 -9.61 1.05
CA ASN A 128 1.88 -10.60 -0.03
C ASN A 128 0.41 -10.74 -0.43
N PHE A 129 -0.51 -10.69 0.53
CA PHE A 129 -1.94 -10.68 0.27
C PHE A 129 -2.35 -9.44 -0.53
N SER A 130 -1.96 -8.24 -0.08
CA SER A 130 -2.26 -6.99 -0.80
C SER A 130 -1.70 -6.99 -2.21
N ASN A 131 -0.48 -7.48 -2.43
CA ASN A 131 0.09 -7.59 -3.78
C ASN A 131 -0.67 -8.59 -4.66
N CYS A 132 -1.08 -9.74 -4.12
CA CYS A 132 -1.90 -10.71 -4.84
C CYS A 132 -3.24 -10.10 -5.28
N VAL A 133 -3.92 -9.40 -4.37
CA VAL A 133 -5.19 -8.71 -4.67
C VAL A 133 -5.00 -7.60 -5.71
N ASN A 134 -3.98 -6.76 -5.55
CA ASN A 134 -3.67 -5.68 -6.50
C ASN A 134 -3.37 -6.24 -7.89
N ALA A 135 -2.66 -7.36 -7.99
CA ALA A 135 -2.38 -8.03 -9.26
C ALA A 135 -3.66 -8.56 -9.90
N HIS A 136 -4.54 -9.21 -9.12
CA HIS A 136 -5.82 -9.71 -9.61
C HIS A 136 -6.73 -8.60 -10.15
N PHE A 137 -6.84 -7.46 -9.45
CA PHE A 137 -7.65 -6.33 -9.92
C PHE A 137 -7.05 -5.55 -11.10
N LYS A 138 -5.77 -5.74 -11.40
CA LYS A 138 -5.10 -5.12 -12.55
C LYS A 138 -5.13 -5.97 -13.81
N ALA A 139 -5.34 -7.28 -13.66
CA ALA A 139 -5.63 -8.17 -14.78
C ALA A 139 -6.95 -7.75 -15.46
#